data_AF-A0A7S2CYF0-F1
#
_entry.id   AF-A0A7S2CYF0-F1
#
_cell.length_a   1.000
_cell.length_b   1.000
_cell.length_c   1.000
_cell.angle_alpha   90.00
_cell.angle_beta   90.00
_cell.angle_gamma   90.00
#
_symmetry.space_group_name_H-M   'P 1'
#
loop_
_entity.id
_entity.type
_entity.pdbx_description
1 polymer ?
#
loop_
_entity_poly.entity_id
_entity_poly.type
_entity_poly.pdbx_seq_one_letter_code
_entity_poly.pdbx_strand_id
1 'polypeptide(L)'
;AVTLDELSSKYHISDGEMFFGDIETFNAGLDASVGTPNPKLYSTMYTEHTESADSTCPFQPGNYGTETQPKIEWYFVVDPDYGLRSLGLPMENGVPFYPVETFLPVRKRRHGIPLHTFDLGLSEVNSELRTLA
;
A
#
# COMPACT_ATOMS: atom_id res chain seq x y z
N ALA A 1 -2.65 -18.62 22.25
CA ALA A 1 -1.29 -18.19 22.66
C ALA A 1 -0.42 -18.29 21.42
N VAL A 2 0.39 -17.27 21.14
CA VAL A 2 1.33 -17.28 20.00
C VAL A 2 2.49 -18.21 20.34
N THR A 3 2.92 -19.06 19.40
CA THR A 3 4.00 -20.03 19.64
C THR A 3 5.38 -19.39 19.49
N LEU A 4 6.41 -20.02 20.08
CA LEU A 4 7.80 -19.56 19.93
C LEU A 4 8.25 -19.61 18.46
N ASP A 5 7.72 -20.56 17.69
CA ASP A 5 7.96 -20.71 16.24
C ASP A 5 7.31 -19.57 15.43
N GLU A 6 6.12 -19.10 15.82
CA GLU A 6 5.48 -17.93 15.21
C GLU A 6 6.24 -16.63 15.50
N LEU A 7 6.98 -16.57 16.61
CA LEU A 7 7.84 -15.45 16.98
C LEU A 7 9.21 -15.51 16.29
N SER A 8 9.84 -16.69 16.22
CA SER A 8 11.16 -16.87 15.59
C SER A 8 11.15 -16.65 14.09
N SER A 9 10.02 -16.91 13.44
CA SER A 9 9.82 -16.65 12.01
C SER A 9 9.64 -15.17 11.68
N LYS A 10 9.26 -14.34 12.66
CA LYS A 10 8.92 -12.92 12.45
C LYS A 10 9.97 -11.96 13.00
N TYR A 11 10.70 -12.37 14.01
CA TYR A 11 11.71 -11.55 14.70
C TYR A 11 13.06 -12.22 14.65
N HIS A 12 14.12 -11.43 14.67
CA HIS A 12 15.48 -11.95 14.74
C HIS A 12 15.70 -12.56 16.14
N ILE A 13 15.66 -13.88 16.21
CA ILE A 13 15.97 -14.64 17.43
C ILE A 13 17.33 -15.31 17.21
N SER A 14 18.32 -14.93 18.00
CA SER A 14 19.62 -15.64 18.08
C SER A 14 19.71 -16.31 19.44
N ASP A 15 20.11 -17.58 19.48
CA ASP A 15 20.25 -18.39 20.69
C ASP A 15 19.03 -18.43 21.63
N GLY A 16 17.81 -18.27 21.08
CA GLY A 16 16.57 -18.30 21.86
C GLY A 16 16.21 -16.99 22.56
N GLU A 17 16.99 -15.93 22.35
CA GLU A 17 16.71 -14.59 22.88
C GLU A 17 16.23 -13.65 21.78
N MET A 18 15.22 -12.83 22.10
CA MET A 18 14.78 -11.74 21.23
C MET A 18 15.67 -10.51 21.47
N PHE A 19 16.28 -10.02 20.40
CA PHE A 19 17.08 -8.79 20.46
C PHE A 19 16.16 -7.59 20.22
N PHE A 20 15.91 -6.84 21.29
CA PHE A 20 15.31 -5.51 21.20
C PHE A 20 16.43 -4.48 21.28
N GLY A 21 16.32 -3.42 20.48
CA GLY A 21 17.18 -2.25 20.65
C GLY A 21 17.04 -1.67 22.06
N ASP A 22 18.09 -1.05 22.57
CA ASP A 22 18.06 -0.34 23.85
C ASP A 22 17.31 1.01 23.73
N ILE A 23 17.18 1.73 24.84
CA ILE A 23 16.49 3.03 24.87
C ILE A 23 17.19 4.07 23.98
N GLU A 24 18.50 3.94 23.78
CA GLU A 24 19.28 4.79 22.88
C GLU A 24 18.91 4.50 21.43
N THR A 25 18.78 3.22 21.05
CA THR A 25 18.30 2.77 19.75
C THR A 25 16.87 3.25 19.48
N PHE A 26 16.00 3.20 20.49
CA PHE A 26 14.64 3.75 20.38
C PHE A 26 14.65 5.26 20.15
N ASN A 27 15.43 6.01 20.92
CA ASN A 27 15.53 7.48 20.82
C ASN A 27 16.22 7.94 19.54
N ALA A 28 17.18 7.17 19.02
CA ALA A 28 17.85 7.44 17.76
C ALA A 28 16.91 7.27 16.55
N GLY A 29 15.83 6.51 16.71
CA GLY A 29 14.83 6.27 15.68
C GLY A 29 15.37 5.43 14.51
N LEU A 30 14.54 5.30 13.47
CA LEU A 30 14.92 4.55 12.28
C LEU A 30 16.00 5.26 11.45
N ASP A 31 16.07 6.59 11.52
CA ASP A 31 17.02 7.40 10.75
C ASP A 31 18.48 7.02 11.04
N ALA A 32 18.81 6.69 12.29
CA ALA A 32 20.15 6.25 12.67
C ALA A 32 20.51 4.86 12.10
N SER A 33 19.50 4.03 11.80
CA SER A 33 19.70 2.65 11.33
C SER A 33 19.60 2.50 9.82
N VAL A 34 18.62 3.16 9.19
CA VAL A 34 18.31 3.03 7.76
C VAL A 34 18.50 4.32 6.97
N GLY A 35 18.87 5.41 7.64
CA GLY A 35 19.03 6.73 7.04
C GLY A 35 17.72 7.52 6.95
N THR A 36 17.83 8.81 6.61
CA THR A 36 16.67 9.68 6.41
C THR A 36 15.89 9.27 5.15
N PRO A 37 14.55 9.38 5.15
CA PRO A 37 13.75 9.09 3.97
C PRO A 37 14.18 9.91 2.76
N ASN A 38 14.17 9.30 1.57
CA ASN A 38 14.37 10.04 0.33
C ASN A 38 13.24 11.07 0.18
N PRO A 39 13.52 12.38 0.04
CA PRO A 39 12.48 13.41 -0.07
C PRO A 39 11.60 13.24 -1.32
N LYS A 40 12.05 12.45 -2.30
CA LYS A 40 11.32 12.16 -3.54
C LYS A 40 10.27 11.04 -3.36
N LEU A 41 9.52 11.08 -2.26
CA LEU A 41 8.58 10.04 -1.84
C LEU A 41 7.66 9.58 -2.97
N TYR A 42 6.93 10.51 -3.58
CA TYR A 42 5.94 10.17 -4.61
C TYR A 42 6.57 9.46 -5.82
N SER A 43 7.64 10.02 -6.39
CA SER A 43 8.28 9.41 -7.55
C SER A 43 8.92 8.06 -7.22
N THR A 44 9.49 7.93 -6.03
CA THR A 44 10.06 6.65 -5.58
C THR A 44 8.97 5.59 -5.43
N MET A 45 7.86 5.92 -4.76
CA MET A 45 6.73 5.00 -4.61
C MET A 45 6.14 4.60 -5.96
N TYR A 46 5.99 5.56 -6.88
CA TYR A 46 5.51 5.30 -8.24
C TYR A 46 6.43 4.32 -8.97
N THR A 47 7.74 4.58 -9.01
CA THR A 47 8.71 3.71 -9.67
C THR A 47 8.72 2.33 -9.04
N GLU A 48 8.74 2.24 -7.71
CA GLU A 48 8.71 0.96 -6.98
C GLU A 48 7.51 0.10 -7.36
N HIS A 49 6.32 0.68 -7.43
CA HIS A 49 5.10 -0.08 -7.70
C HIS A 49 4.84 -0.33 -9.19
N THR A 50 5.32 0.54 -10.09
CA THR A 50 4.88 0.53 -11.50
C THR A 50 5.97 0.25 -12.53
N GLU A 51 7.25 0.41 -12.15
CA GLU A 51 8.41 0.33 -13.05
C GLU A 51 9.45 -0.72 -12.61
N SER A 52 9.43 -1.15 -11.34
CA SER A 52 10.29 -2.22 -10.85
C SER A 52 10.07 -3.54 -11.60
N ALA A 53 11.09 -4.41 -11.60
CA ALA A 53 11.04 -5.71 -12.27
C ALA A 53 9.94 -6.64 -11.75
N ASP A 54 9.53 -6.48 -10.49
CA ASP A 54 8.48 -7.21 -9.81
C ASP A 54 7.13 -6.48 -9.80
N SER A 55 7.02 -5.30 -10.43
CA SER A 55 5.77 -4.51 -10.48
C SER A 55 4.58 -5.27 -11.08
N THR A 56 4.87 -6.26 -11.93
CA THR A 56 3.87 -7.14 -12.55
C THR A 56 3.86 -8.56 -11.98
N CYS A 57 4.63 -8.81 -10.91
CA CYS A 57 4.66 -10.12 -10.26
C CYS A 57 3.33 -10.36 -9.53
N PRO A 58 2.60 -11.45 -9.82
CA PRO A 58 1.39 -11.79 -9.11
C PRO A 58 1.67 -12.14 -7.64
N PHE A 59 0.85 -11.64 -6.74
CA PHE A 59 0.84 -12.05 -5.35
C PHE A 59 -0.58 -12.16 -4.81
N GLN A 60 -0.76 -12.98 -3.78
CA GLN A 60 -2.04 -13.18 -3.12
C GLN A 60 -1.91 -12.92 -1.61
N PRO A 61 -2.53 -11.87 -1.08
CA PRO A 61 -2.65 -11.70 0.36
C PRO A 61 -3.45 -12.86 0.98
N GLY A 62 -2.88 -13.50 2.00
CA GLY A 62 -3.42 -14.75 2.57
C GLY A 62 -4.82 -14.64 3.17
N ASN A 63 -5.28 -13.43 3.51
CA ASN A 63 -6.54 -13.16 4.19
C ASN A 63 -7.67 -12.65 3.26
N TYR A 64 -7.39 -12.43 1.97
CA TYR A 64 -8.33 -11.74 1.07
C TYR A 64 -8.80 -12.58 -0.13
N GLY A 65 -8.06 -13.64 -0.49
CA GLY A 65 -8.46 -14.57 -1.55
C GLY A 65 -8.44 -13.95 -2.96
N THR A 66 -7.63 -12.92 -3.17
CA THR A 66 -7.48 -12.20 -4.44
C THR A 66 -6.03 -12.20 -4.85
N GLU A 67 -5.76 -12.59 -6.09
CA GLU A 67 -4.47 -12.38 -6.72
C GLU A 67 -4.44 -10.99 -7.37
N THR A 68 -3.34 -10.27 -7.16
CA THR A 68 -3.12 -8.91 -7.67
C THR A 68 -1.64 -8.70 -7.97
N GLN A 69 -1.27 -7.49 -8.42
CA GLN A 69 0.12 -7.11 -8.72
C GLN A 69 0.40 -5.74 -8.09
N PRO A 70 1.66 -5.42 -7.70
CA PRO A 70 1.99 -4.11 -7.13
C PRO A 70 1.49 -2.93 -7.97
N LYS A 71 1.63 -3.04 -9.30
CA LYS A 71 1.15 -2.04 -10.25
C LYS A 71 -0.37 -1.87 -10.22
N ILE A 72 -1.12 -2.95 -10.07
CA ILE A 72 -2.59 -2.91 -9.98
C ILE A 72 -3.01 -2.21 -8.69
N GLU A 73 -2.40 -2.58 -7.56
CA GLU A 73 -2.69 -1.97 -6.25
C GLU A 73 -2.37 -0.48 -6.22
N TRP A 74 -1.28 -0.05 -6.87
CA TRP A 74 -0.94 1.37 -6.99
C TRP A 74 -2.06 2.17 -7.64
N TYR A 75 -2.50 1.78 -8.84
CA TYR A 75 -3.54 2.54 -9.53
C TYR A 75 -4.89 2.40 -8.86
N PHE A 76 -5.19 1.27 -8.21
CA PHE A 76 -6.42 1.13 -7.43
C PHE A 76 -6.54 2.19 -6.33
N VAL A 77 -5.41 2.68 -5.79
CA VAL A 77 -5.39 3.71 -4.74
C VAL A 77 -5.19 5.11 -5.31
N VAL A 78 -4.26 5.27 -6.25
CA VAL A 78 -3.77 6.60 -6.68
C VAL A 78 -4.60 7.19 -7.80
N ASP A 79 -5.03 6.39 -8.78
CA ASP A 79 -5.89 6.85 -9.88
C ASP A 79 -6.68 5.65 -10.44
N PRO A 80 -7.82 5.30 -9.79
CA PRO A 80 -8.58 4.10 -10.14
C PRO A 80 -9.10 4.16 -11.57
N ASP A 81 -9.52 5.34 -12.03
CA ASP A 81 -10.09 5.53 -13.35
C ASP A 81 -9.03 5.35 -14.44
N TYR A 82 -7.82 5.87 -14.24
CA TYR A 82 -6.70 5.62 -15.15
C TYR A 82 -6.28 4.15 -15.17
N GLY A 83 -6.22 3.50 -14.01
CA GLY A 83 -5.84 2.09 -13.96
C GLY A 83 -6.81 1.17 -14.70
N LEU A 84 -8.13 1.41 -14.56
CA LEU A 84 -9.15 0.69 -15.33
C LEU A 84 -8.95 0.79 -16.85
N ARG A 85 -8.44 1.92 -17.35
CA ARG A 85 -8.21 2.15 -18.78
C ARG A 85 -6.86 1.63 -19.28
N SER A 86 -5.83 1.60 -18.43
CA SER A 86 -4.43 1.44 -18.85
C SER A 86 -3.83 0.07 -18.55
N LEU A 87 -4.36 -0.66 -17.56
CA LEU A 87 -3.74 -1.89 -17.05
C LEU A 87 -4.13 -3.17 -17.80
N GLY A 88 -5.06 -3.10 -18.75
CA GLY A 88 -5.54 -4.28 -19.46
C GLY A 88 -6.22 -5.30 -18.53
N LEU A 89 -6.97 -4.80 -17.54
CA LEU A 89 -7.64 -5.62 -16.53
C LEU A 89 -8.73 -6.53 -17.14
N PRO A 90 -9.14 -7.60 -16.42
CA PRO A 90 -10.29 -8.41 -16.80
C PRO A 90 -11.56 -7.58 -17.01
N MET A 91 -12.42 -8.05 -17.90
CA MET A 91 -13.66 -7.38 -18.29
C MET A 91 -14.87 -8.18 -17.79
N GLU A 92 -15.85 -7.50 -17.20
CA GLU A 92 -17.16 -8.06 -16.86
C GLU A 92 -18.21 -7.24 -17.61
N ASN A 93 -19.04 -7.90 -18.44
CA ASN A 93 -20.02 -7.23 -19.29
C ASN A 93 -19.45 -6.09 -20.16
N GLY A 94 -18.19 -6.23 -20.58
CA GLY A 94 -17.48 -5.23 -21.40
C GLY A 94 -16.91 -4.05 -20.61
N VAL A 95 -16.93 -4.11 -19.27
CA VAL A 95 -16.38 -3.07 -18.38
C VAL A 95 -15.17 -3.63 -17.65
N PRO A 96 -14.00 -2.95 -17.66
CA PRO A 96 -12.83 -3.40 -16.91
C PRO A 96 -13.11 -3.31 -15.41
N PHE A 97 -12.57 -4.25 -14.63
CA PHE A 97 -12.70 -4.22 -13.18
C PHE A 97 -11.40 -4.66 -12.48
N TYR A 98 -11.17 -4.10 -11.29
CA TYR A 98 -10.06 -4.50 -10.43
C TYR A 98 -10.30 -5.87 -9.80
N PRO A 99 -9.26 -6.67 -9.53
CA PRO A 99 -9.40 -7.91 -8.76
C PRO A 99 -10.14 -7.67 -7.44
N VAL A 100 -11.09 -8.53 -7.07
CA VAL A 100 -11.98 -8.35 -5.91
C VAL A 100 -11.81 -9.47 -4.89
N GLU A 101 -11.93 -9.15 -3.59
CA GLU A 101 -11.84 -10.10 -2.47
C GLU A 101 -12.93 -11.17 -2.51
N THR A 102 -12.50 -12.43 -2.56
CA THR A 102 -13.40 -13.59 -2.59
C THR A 102 -13.73 -14.09 -1.18
N PHE A 103 -12.80 -13.96 -0.24
CA PHE A 103 -12.96 -14.46 1.14
C PHE A 103 -13.69 -13.46 2.05
N LEU A 104 -13.88 -12.22 1.59
CA LEU A 104 -14.57 -11.18 2.37
C LEU A 104 -16.05 -11.08 1.99
N PRO A 105 -16.93 -10.76 2.96
CA PRO A 105 -18.31 -10.39 2.66
C PRO A 105 -18.34 -9.14 1.79
N VAL A 106 -19.35 -9.01 0.91
CA VAL A 106 -19.43 -7.94 -0.11
C VAL A 106 -19.15 -6.54 0.46
N ARG A 107 -19.71 -6.22 1.63
CA ARG A 107 -19.51 -4.92 2.32
C ARG A 107 -18.09 -4.60 2.76
N LYS A 108 -17.20 -5.59 2.79
CA LYS A 108 -15.79 -5.47 3.19
C LYS A 108 -14.83 -5.59 2.00
N ARG A 109 -15.35 -5.82 0.80
CA ARG A 109 -14.55 -5.87 -0.41
C ARG A 109 -14.12 -4.47 -0.79
N ARG A 110 -13.03 -4.39 -1.56
CA ARG A 110 -12.51 -3.13 -2.06
C ARG A 110 -13.56 -2.39 -2.88
N HIS A 111 -13.55 -1.07 -2.79
CA HIS A 111 -14.32 -0.18 -3.64
C HIS A 111 -13.41 0.95 -4.05
N GLY A 112 -13.20 1.12 -5.36
CA GLY A 112 -12.40 2.22 -5.87
C GLY A 112 -13.11 3.55 -5.57
N ILE A 113 -12.35 4.54 -5.10
CA ILE A 113 -12.86 5.88 -4.85
C ILE A 113 -12.27 6.79 -5.93
N PRO A 114 -13.07 7.21 -6.93
CA PRO A 114 -12.57 8.09 -8.00
C PRO A 114 -12.05 9.42 -7.44
N LEU A 115 -10.97 9.96 -8.00
CA LEU A 115 -10.32 11.16 -7.47
C LEU A 115 -11.25 12.39 -7.42
N HIS A 116 -12.17 12.51 -8.40
CA HIS A 116 -13.12 13.61 -8.46
C HIS A 116 -14.06 13.68 -7.24
N THR A 117 -14.20 12.59 -6.50
CA THR A 117 -15.00 12.58 -5.26
C THR A 117 -14.38 13.45 -4.15
N PHE A 118 -13.09 13.76 -4.25
CA PHE A 118 -12.38 14.63 -3.30
C PHE A 118 -12.39 16.11 -3.68
N ASP A 119 -12.80 16.48 -4.90
CA ASP A 119 -12.63 17.83 -5.47
C ASP A 119 -13.25 18.93 -4.60
N LEU A 120 -14.45 18.69 -4.08
CA LEU A 120 -15.16 19.67 -3.23
C LEU A 120 -14.40 19.92 -1.92
N GLY A 121 -14.06 18.86 -1.19
CA GLY A 121 -13.31 18.99 0.06
C GLY A 121 -11.92 19.58 -0.17
N LEU A 122 -11.26 19.24 -1.27
CA LEU A 122 -9.96 19.80 -1.63
C LEU A 122 -10.07 21.30 -1.92
N SER A 123 -11.14 21.74 -2.61
CA SER A 123 -11.40 23.16 -2.87
C SER A 123 -11.65 23.95 -1.58
N GLU A 124 -12.38 23.37 -0.62
CA GLU A 124 -12.64 23.98 0.69
C GLU A 124 -11.34 24.17 1.47
N VAL A 125 -10.57 23.09 1.65
CA VAL A 125 -9.27 23.12 2.36
C VAL A 125 -8.29 24.09 1.70
N ASN A 126 -8.19 24.09 0.37
CA ASN A 126 -7.32 25.03 -0.33
C ASN A 126 -7.78 26.49 -0.17
N SER A 127 -9.08 26.73 -0.06
CA SER A 127 -9.62 28.07 0.23
C SER A 127 -9.21 28.52 1.63
N GLU A 128 -9.34 27.65 2.63
CA GLU A 128 -8.91 27.94 4.00
C GLU A 128 -7.41 28.23 4.09
N LEU A 129 -6.57 27.37 3.50
CA LEU A 129 -5.11 27.54 3.52
C LEU A 129 -4.65 28.88 2.90
N ARG A 130 -5.34 29.34 1.84
CA ARG A 130 -5.05 30.64 1.22
C ARG A 130 -5.37 31.82 2.12
N THR A 131 -6.25 31.66 3.11
CA THR A 131 -6.54 32.73 4.09
C THR A 131 -5.51 32.81 5.23
N LEU A 132 -4.66 31.77 5.37
CA LEU A 132 -3.62 31.69 6.40
C LEU A 132 -2.23 32.14 5.90
N ALA A 133 -2.09 32.37 4.60
CA ALA A 133 -0.86 32.83 3.95
C ALA A 133 -0.90 34.34 3.70
#